data_AF-A0A1J3JNQ7-F1
#
_entry.id   AF-A0A1J3JNQ7-F1
#
_cell.length_a   1.000
_cell.length_b   1.000
_cell.length_c   1.000
_cell.angle_alpha   90.00
_cell.angle_beta   90.00
_cell.angle_gamma   90.00
#
_symmetry.space_group_name_H-M   'P 1'
#
loop_
_entity.id
_entity.type
_entity.pdbx_description
1 polymer ?
#
loop_
_entity_poly.entity_id
_entity_poly.type
_entity_poly.pdbx_seq_one_letter_code
_entity_poly.pdbx_strand_id
1 'polypeptide(L)'
;LSVSLQGPALYWFNREMARDPFRDWAEFKRRMIARFSQKMEENPGKRLFSLRQKGSIVDYVNEFEELATIVTGIDEENLEHMFYIGLKPEMKEVMKMQKPQGLTNCFNAVISME
;
A
#
# COMPACT_ATOMS: atom_id res chain seq x y z
N LEU A 1 -25.48 -3.20 12.32
CA LEU A 1 -24.74 -2.35 11.36
C LEU A 1 -24.92 -0.85 11.59
N SER A 2 -26.12 -0.35 11.97
CA SER A 2 -26.30 1.08 12.32
C SER A 2 -25.63 1.53 13.61
N VAL A 3 -25.26 0.62 14.52
CA VAL A 3 -24.76 0.97 15.86
C VAL A 3 -23.33 1.54 15.85
N SER A 4 -22.59 1.38 14.74
CA SER A 4 -21.18 1.80 14.63
C SER A 4 -20.92 2.93 13.62
N LEU A 5 -21.91 3.33 12.82
CA LEU A 5 -21.76 4.45 11.88
C LEU A 5 -22.09 5.76 12.59
N GLN A 6 -21.20 6.75 12.47
CA GLN A 6 -21.37 8.06 13.10
C GLN A 6 -21.08 9.18 12.09
N GLY A 7 -21.61 10.38 12.37
CA GLY A 7 -21.32 11.58 11.60
C GLY A 7 -21.62 11.43 10.09
N PRO A 8 -20.74 11.92 9.19
CA PRO A 8 -20.95 11.87 7.74
C PRO A 8 -21.26 10.48 7.16
N ALA A 9 -20.72 9.41 7.76
CA ALA A 9 -20.97 8.04 7.33
C ALA A 9 -22.41 7.59 7.64
N LEU A 10 -22.95 7.99 8.80
CA LEU A 10 -24.33 7.69 9.17
C LEU A 10 -25.34 8.41 8.27
N TYR A 11 -25.11 9.71 7.99
CA TYR A 11 -26.00 10.48 7.11
C TYR A 11 -26.04 9.92 5.68
N TRP A 12 -24.87 9.54 5.16
CA TRP A 12 -24.78 8.88 3.86
C TRP A 12 -25.51 7.54 3.84
N PHE A 13 -25.28 6.69 4.84
CA PHE A 13 -25.92 5.38 4.93
C PHE A 13 -27.44 5.49 4.95
N ASN A 14 -27.99 6.38 5.78
CA ASN A 14 -29.44 6.60 5.88
C ASN A 14 -30.03 7.09 4.54
N ARG A 15 -29.33 7.97 3.83
CA ARG A 15 -29.75 8.45 2.50
C ARG A 15 -29.76 7.32 1.46
N GLU A 16 -28.73 6.49 1.41
CA GLU A 16 -28.68 5.36 0.47
C GLU A 16 -29.77 4.34 0.78
N MET A 17 -29.97 3.98 2.05
CA MET A 17 -31.06 3.10 2.48
C MET A 17 -32.45 3.63 2.16
N ALA A 18 -32.65 4.95 2.11
CA ALA A 18 -33.94 5.55 1.76
C ALA A 18 -34.20 5.60 0.24
N ARG A 19 -33.14 5.61 -0.58
CA ARG A 19 -33.24 5.81 -2.04
C ARG A 19 -33.07 4.52 -2.83
N ASP A 20 -32.05 3.75 -2.50
CA ASP A 20 -31.65 2.53 -3.18
C ASP A 20 -30.90 1.63 -2.17
N PRO A 21 -31.66 0.84 -1.38
CA PRO A 21 -31.09 -0.03 -0.37
C PRO A 21 -30.06 -1.01 -0.96
N PHE A 22 -29.00 -1.27 -0.21
CA PHE A 22 -27.98 -2.23 -0.63
C PHE A 22 -28.57 -3.63 -0.72
N ARG A 23 -28.30 -4.33 -1.83
CA ARG A 23 -28.79 -5.69 -2.07
C ARG A 23 -28.07 -6.72 -1.22
N ASP A 24 -26.79 -6.48 -0.98
CA ASP A 24 -25.92 -7.33 -0.18
C ASP A 24 -24.77 -6.54 0.47
N TRP A 25 -23.97 -7.26 1.26
CA TRP A 25 -22.80 -6.69 1.93
C TRP A 25 -21.69 -6.25 0.96
N ALA A 26 -21.54 -6.91 -0.19
CA ALA A 26 -20.51 -6.59 -1.16
C ALA A 26 -20.80 -5.23 -1.83
N GLU A 27 -22.06 -4.98 -2.16
CA GLU A 27 -22.53 -3.71 -2.69
C GLU A 27 -22.37 -2.57 -1.69
N PHE A 28 -22.76 -2.80 -0.43
CA PHE A 28 -22.56 -1.82 0.65
C PHE A 28 -21.09 -1.42 0.77
N LYS A 29 -20.18 -2.41 0.87
CA LYS A 29 -18.72 -2.17 0.95
C LYS A 29 -18.22 -1.38 -0.26
N ARG A 30 -18.62 -1.77 -1.48
CA ARG A 30 -18.20 -1.09 -2.72
C ARG A 30 -18.61 0.38 -2.73
N ARG A 31 -19.85 0.68 -2.37
CA ARG A 31 -20.37 2.07 -2.35
C ARG A 31 -19.77 2.87 -1.19
N MET A 32 -19.55 2.26 -0.03
CA MET A 32 -18.86 2.89 1.10
C MET A 32 -17.43 3.29 0.72
N ILE A 33 -16.65 2.36 0.15
CA ILE A 33 -15.29 2.62 -0.32
C ILE A 33 -15.31 3.74 -1.35
N ALA A 34 -16.17 3.69 -2.37
CA ALA A 34 -16.26 4.73 -3.39
C ALA A 34 -16.53 6.14 -2.80
N ARG A 35 -17.33 6.24 -1.73
CA ARG A 35 -17.72 7.53 -1.14
C ARG A 35 -16.70 8.12 -0.16
N PHE A 36 -16.00 7.27 0.59
CA PHE A 36 -15.14 7.67 1.71
C PHE A 36 -13.65 7.40 1.48
N SER A 37 -13.26 6.65 0.44
CA SER A 37 -11.85 6.39 0.12
C SER A 37 -11.06 7.65 -0.27
N GLN A 38 -11.70 8.75 -0.68
CA GLN A 38 -10.99 10.01 -0.93
C GLN A 38 -10.51 10.72 0.35
N LYS A 39 -10.98 10.32 1.53
CA LYS A 39 -10.49 10.80 2.84
C LYS A 39 -9.61 9.78 3.58
N MET A 40 -9.38 8.61 3.01
CA MET A 40 -8.42 7.63 3.54
C MET A 40 -7.21 7.64 2.61
N GLU A 41 -6.09 8.20 3.08
CA GLU A 41 -4.85 8.36 2.33
C GLU A 41 -4.40 7.05 1.64
N GLU A 42 -4.29 7.16 0.32
CA GLU A 42 -3.57 6.31 -0.63
C GLU A 42 -3.84 4.79 -0.63
N ASN A 43 -4.48 4.32 -1.71
CA ASN A 43 -4.49 2.90 -2.10
C ASN A 43 -3.08 2.29 -1.87
N PRO A 44 -2.92 1.25 -1.04
CA PRO A 44 -1.61 0.69 -0.69
C PRO A 44 -0.77 0.29 -1.91
N GLY A 45 -1.40 -0.16 -3.00
CA GLY A 45 -0.72 -0.44 -4.26
C GLY A 45 -0.17 0.81 -4.94
N LYS A 46 -0.89 1.94 -4.86
CA LYS A 46 -0.37 3.23 -5.32
C LYS A 46 0.79 3.71 -4.45
N ARG A 47 0.69 3.55 -3.12
CA ARG A 47 1.78 3.87 -2.19
C ARG A 47 3.03 3.06 -2.50
N LEU A 48 2.88 1.74 -2.66
CA LEU A 48 3.99 0.85 -2.98
C LEU A 48 4.67 1.26 -4.29
N PHE A 49 3.88 1.58 -5.32
CA PHE A 49 4.39 2.00 -6.63
C PHE A 49 5.10 3.37 -6.58
N SER A 50 4.58 4.31 -5.78
CA SER A 50 5.15 5.65 -5.61
C SER A 50 6.21 5.74 -4.51
N LEU A 51 6.47 4.65 -3.77
CA LEU A 51 7.37 4.67 -2.63
C LEU A 51 8.79 5.04 -3.06
N ARG A 52 9.40 6.00 -2.38
CA ARG A 52 10.77 6.45 -2.63
C ARG A 52 11.50 6.57 -1.30
N GLN A 53 12.75 6.11 -1.28
CA GLN A 53 13.66 6.30 -0.15
C GLN A 53 13.96 7.80 0.01
N LYS A 54 13.39 8.42 1.05
CA LYS A 54 13.65 9.83 1.41
C LYS A 54 14.65 9.95 2.56
N GLY A 55 14.49 9.10 3.57
CA GLY A 55 15.31 9.07 4.79
C GLY A 55 16.36 7.96 4.78
N SER A 56 16.45 7.27 5.92
CA SER A 56 17.29 6.09 6.14
C SER A 56 16.89 4.95 5.21
N ILE A 57 17.80 4.00 4.98
CA ILE A 57 17.44 2.81 4.21
C ILE A 57 16.56 1.87 5.05
N VAL A 58 16.78 1.77 6.36
CA VAL A 58 15.96 0.96 7.26
C VAL A 58 14.49 1.41 7.25
N ASP A 59 14.20 2.72 7.32
CA ASP A 59 12.82 3.21 7.26
C ASP A 59 12.14 2.86 5.93
N TYR A 60 12.87 2.96 4.82
CA TYR A 60 12.36 2.62 3.51
C TYR A 60 12.06 1.12 3.36
N VAL A 61 12.95 0.25 3.84
CA VAL A 61 12.72 -1.21 3.83
C VAL A 61 11.49 -1.55 4.67
N ASN A 62 11.39 -1.02 5.89
CA ASN A 62 10.24 -1.26 6.77
C ASN A 62 8.92 -0.84 6.11
N GLU A 63 8.86 0.36 5.51
CA GLU A 63 7.64 0.82 4.82
C GLU A 63 7.34 -0.03 3.57
N PHE A 64 8.36 -0.45 2.82
CA PHE A 64 8.17 -1.32 1.67
C PHE A 64 7.62 -2.69 2.08
N GLU A 65 8.19 -3.31 3.12
CA GLU A 65 7.74 -4.58 3.67
C GLU A 65 6.30 -4.50 4.16
N GLU A 66 5.96 -3.46 4.93
CA GLU A 66 4.60 -3.22 5.39
C GLU A 66 3.62 -3.17 4.20
N LEU A 67 3.93 -2.36 3.18
CA LEU A 67 3.09 -2.24 1.99
C LEU A 67 3.00 -3.53 1.18
N ALA A 68 4.09 -4.30 1.06
CA ALA A 68 4.11 -5.59 0.37
C ALA A 68 3.24 -6.65 1.09
N THR A 69 3.10 -6.58 2.42
CA THR A 69 2.18 -7.46 3.15
C THR A 69 0.70 -7.15 2.86
N ILE A 70 0.39 -5.89 2.54
CA ILE A 70 -0.97 -5.42 2.30
C ILE A 70 -1.37 -5.59 0.83
N VAL A 71 -0.41 -5.40 -0.09
CA VAL A 71 -0.65 -5.44 -1.54
C VAL A 71 -0.41 -6.85 -2.07
N THR A 72 -1.50 -7.63 -2.19
CA THR A 72 -1.44 -9.00 -2.71
C THR A 72 -1.55 -9.03 -4.25
N GLY A 73 -0.98 -10.06 -4.87
CA GLY A 73 -1.15 -10.34 -6.32
C GLY A 73 -0.09 -9.72 -7.23
N ILE A 74 0.98 -9.19 -6.66
CA ILE A 74 2.20 -8.81 -7.37
C ILE A 74 3.21 -9.95 -7.18
N ASP A 75 3.83 -10.41 -8.26
CA ASP A 75 4.91 -11.39 -8.21
C ASP A 75 6.21 -10.78 -7.63
N GLU A 76 7.10 -11.66 -7.16
CA GLU A 76 8.32 -11.25 -6.49
C GLU A 76 9.27 -10.45 -7.39
N GLU A 77 9.38 -10.80 -8.68
CA GLU A 77 10.22 -10.07 -9.64
C GLU A 77 9.75 -8.61 -9.78
N ASN A 78 8.44 -8.40 -9.85
CA ASN A 78 7.87 -7.05 -9.87
C ASN A 78 8.09 -6.30 -8.54
N LEU A 79 8.04 -6.98 -7.39
CA LEU A 79 8.35 -6.37 -6.10
C LEU A 79 9.83 -5.96 -6.01
N GLU A 80 10.75 -6.81 -6.45
CA GLU A 80 12.18 -6.50 -6.52
C GLU A 80 12.44 -5.28 -7.42
N HIS A 81 11.78 -5.22 -8.58
CA HIS A 81 11.93 -4.10 -9.49
C HIS A 81 11.36 -2.80 -8.91
N MET A 82 10.19 -2.84 -8.25
CA MET A 82 9.62 -1.69 -7.56
C MET A 82 10.53 -1.21 -6.42
N PHE A 83 11.05 -2.15 -5.62
CA PHE A 83 11.99 -1.87 -4.56
C PHE A 83 13.23 -1.16 -5.10
N TYR A 84 13.84 -1.70 -6.16
CA TYR A 84 14.99 -1.11 -6.83
C TYR A 84 14.70 0.31 -7.35
N ILE A 85 13.57 0.56 -8.01
CA ILE A 85 13.22 1.88 -8.52
C ILE A 85 13.13 2.91 -7.40
N GLY A 86 12.60 2.52 -6.23
CA GLY A 86 12.38 3.43 -5.12
C GLY A 86 13.64 3.80 -4.33
N LEU A 87 14.74 3.07 -4.49
CA LEU A 87 16.03 3.36 -3.85
C LEU A 87 16.67 4.68 -4.35
N LYS A 88 17.46 5.30 -3.47
CA LYS A 88 18.38 6.38 -3.83
C LYS A 88 19.50 5.87 -4.74
N PRO A 89 20.12 6.74 -5.56
CA PRO A 89 21.17 6.36 -6.50
C PRO A 89 22.31 5.54 -5.86
N GLU A 90 22.77 5.93 -4.68
CA GLU A 90 23.84 5.23 -3.95
C GLU A 90 23.49 3.77 -3.64
N MET A 91 22.24 3.50 -3.22
CA MET A 91 21.79 2.15 -2.90
C MET A 91 21.49 1.32 -4.15
N LYS A 92 21.13 1.96 -5.27
CA LYS A 92 21.01 1.29 -6.57
C LYS A 92 22.35 0.74 -7.05
N GLU A 93 23.46 1.45 -6.80
CA GLU A 93 24.79 0.95 -7.14
C GLU A 93 25.17 -0.28 -6.30
N VAL A 94 24.82 -0.29 -5.01
CA VAL A 94 24.98 -1.48 -4.14
C VAL A 94 24.23 -2.68 -4.73
N MET A 95 22.97 -2.50 -5.12
CA MET A 95 22.16 -3.56 -5.75
C MET A 95 22.77 -4.08 -7.05
N LYS A 96 23.33 -3.20 -7.89
CA LYS A 96 24.01 -3.60 -9.13
C LYS A 96 25.31 -4.38 -8.88
N MET A 97 26.04 -4.03 -7.84
CA MET A 97 27.30 -4.70 -7.48
C MET A 97 27.05 -6.08 -6.88
N GLN A 98 26.13 -6.18 -5.92
CA GLN A 98 25.87 -7.43 -5.21
C GLN A 98 24.95 -8.38 -5.97
N LYS A 99 24.06 -7.85 -6.82
CA LYS A 99 23.06 -8.61 -7.60
C LYS A 99 22.30 -9.65 -6.74
N PRO A 100 21.74 -9.25 -5.59
CA PRO A 100 20.92 -10.14 -4.78
C PRO A 100 19.70 -10.61 -5.59
N GLN A 101 19.22 -11.81 -5.27
CA GLN A 101 17.99 -12.39 -5.84
C GLN A 101 17.04 -12.73 -4.71
N GLY A 102 15.76 -12.45 -4.88
CA GLY A 102 14.77 -12.56 -3.81
C GLY A 102 14.70 -11.27 -3.00
N LEU A 103 13.48 -10.86 -2.67
CA LEU A 103 13.21 -9.58 -2.01
C LEU A 103 13.92 -9.48 -0.64
N THR A 104 13.98 -10.60 0.10
CA THR A 104 14.69 -10.68 1.38
C THR A 104 16.20 -10.39 1.23
N ASN A 105 16.83 -10.91 0.19
CA ASN A 105 18.26 -10.67 -0.05
C ASN A 105 18.51 -9.23 -0.49
N CYS A 106 17.60 -8.63 -1.25
CA CYS A 106 17.64 -7.21 -1.60
C CYS A 106 17.62 -6.32 -0.35
N PHE A 107 16.74 -6.62 0.62
CA PHE A 107 16.68 -5.89 1.89
C PHE A 107 17.97 -6.01 2.69
N ASN A 108 18.46 -7.24 2.89
CA ASN A 108 19.68 -7.48 3.66
C ASN A 108 20.89 -6.79 3.04
N ALA A 109 21.00 -6.82 1.71
CA ALA A 109 22.11 -6.23 0.98
C ALA A 109 22.17 -4.70 1.17
N VAL A 110 21.04 -3.98 1.13
CA VAL A 110 21.04 -2.53 1.34
C VAL A 110 21.16 -2.14 2.82
N ILE A 111 20.56 -2.91 3.74
CA ILE A 111 20.66 -2.66 5.19
C ILE A 111 22.10 -2.82 5.68
N SER A 112 22.85 -3.77 5.10
CA SER A 112 24.26 -3.99 5.48
C SER A 112 25.20 -2.82 5.19
N MET A 113 24.75 -1.82 4.42
CA MET A 113 25.56 -0.69 3.95
C MET A 113 25.24 0.65 4.64
N GLU A 114 24.28 0.68 5.57
CA GLU A 114 24.00 1.83 6.46
C GLU A 114 24.76 1.68 7.78
#